data_AF-A0A7J9CSX3-F1
#
_entry.id   AF-A0A7J9CSX3-F1
#
_cell.length_a   1.000
_cell.length_b   1.000
_cell.length_c   1.000
_cell.angle_alpha   90.00
_cell.angle_beta   90.00
_cell.angle_gamma   90.00
#
_symmetry.space_group_name_H-M   'P 1'
#
loop_
_entity.id
_entity.type
_entity.pdbx_description
1 polymer ?
#
loop_
_entity_poly.entity_id
_entity_poly.type
_entity_poly.pdbx_seq_one_letter_code
_entity_poly.pdbx_strand_id
1 'polypeptide(L)'
;MLMANCRRADDAGALPRMVPGKKTVIKGEKGRDWFWLFGVLWWFLKMVVFTLLFSMEFVLRSLLVSDEKTAITGGDGVELWPRKLATAKFLLDDMKLVKRAVPDTTINDVLLGMVSSGLSRYLDHRTPNVLHEGLRITGVAMVNIRPQPGLQDLSKLMKSNTKARWGNKFGVILIPVYYHKGGNDALEYLKRAKAMVDKKKHSLEAYFSYKIGDLVMSLLGPKYACMLNYKLLCNTTFTLSNVAGPLEEISLAGNPLSSIKVNTSSLPQAITMHMMSYAGKAEMQILVAKDIIPDPEFLAKCFEYALLEMKEAVLRTNKA
;
A
#
# COMPACT_ATOMS: atom_id res chain seq x y z
N MET A 1 3.77 17.44 -8.98
CA MET A 1 4.21 18.29 -10.12
C MET A 1 3.70 17.77 -11.45
N LEU A 2 3.96 16.52 -11.85
CA LEU A 2 3.50 15.96 -13.14
C LEU A 2 2.01 16.28 -13.45
N MET A 3 1.12 15.94 -12.52
CA MET A 3 -0.33 16.15 -12.66
C MET A 3 -0.77 17.60 -12.88
N ALA A 4 0.02 18.59 -12.46
CA ALA A 4 -0.31 20.01 -12.68
C ALA A 4 -0.06 20.45 -14.14
N ASN A 5 0.82 19.73 -14.84
CA ASN A 5 1.14 19.98 -16.25
C ASN A 5 0.23 19.21 -17.21
N CYS A 6 -0.58 18.28 -16.70
CA CYS A 6 -1.50 17.52 -17.51
C CYS A 6 -2.85 18.24 -17.66
N ARG A 7 -3.55 17.97 -18.77
CA ARG A 7 -4.91 18.43 -19.05
C ARG A 7 -5.81 17.26 -19.38
N ARG A 8 -7.11 17.41 -19.23
CA ARG A 8 -8.04 16.37 -19.66
C ARG A 8 -7.99 16.23 -21.17
N ALA A 9 -8.14 15.01 -21.67
CA ALA A 9 -8.16 14.77 -23.12
C ALA A 9 -9.38 15.39 -23.80
N ASP A 10 -10.52 15.45 -23.09
CA ASP A 10 -11.78 16.03 -23.58
C ASP A 10 -11.89 17.54 -23.36
N ASP A 11 -11.02 18.14 -22.54
CA ASP A 11 -11.01 19.57 -22.22
C ASP A 11 -9.58 20.04 -21.90
N ALA A 12 -8.94 20.67 -22.89
CA ALA A 12 -7.57 21.17 -22.81
C ALA A 12 -7.39 22.30 -21.76
N GLY A 13 -8.47 22.92 -21.28
CA GLY A 13 -8.44 23.93 -20.24
C GLY A 13 -8.55 23.35 -18.82
N ALA A 14 -9.09 22.14 -18.68
CA ALA A 14 -9.39 21.55 -17.37
C ALA A 14 -8.26 20.68 -16.80
N LEU A 15 -8.10 20.76 -15.48
CA LEU A 15 -7.21 19.88 -14.73
C LEU A 15 -7.81 18.46 -14.61
N PRO A 16 -6.95 17.42 -14.53
CA PRO A 16 -7.39 16.05 -14.30
C PRO A 16 -8.21 15.91 -13.00
N ARG A 17 -9.31 15.16 -13.08
CA ARG A 17 -10.10 14.77 -11.93
C ARG A 17 -9.42 13.61 -11.23
N MET A 18 -9.13 13.83 -9.96
CA MET A 18 -8.58 12.82 -9.06
C MET A 18 -9.70 12.21 -8.24
N VAL A 19 -9.47 11.01 -7.69
CA VAL A 19 -10.38 10.41 -6.71
C VAL A 19 -10.56 11.40 -5.54
N PRO A 20 -11.79 11.83 -5.23
CA PRO A 20 -12.02 12.76 -4.14
C PRO A 20 -11.59 12.11 -2.81
N GLY A 21 -10.86 12.86 -1.98
CA GLY A 21 -10.54 12.42 -0.63
C GLY A 21 -11.83 12.15 0.14
N LYS A 22 -11.89 11.04 0.88
CA LYS A 22 -13.00 10.80 1.82
C LYS A 22 -12.98 11.94 2.84
N LYS A 23 -13.96 12.84 2.76
CA LYS A 23 -14.24 13.76 3.87
C LYS A 23 -14.83 12.91 4.99
N THR A 24 -14.21 12.94 6.16
CA THR A 24 -14.81 12.41 7.38
C THR A 24 -16.03 13.27 7.68
N VAL A 25 -17.21 12.85 7.22
CA VAL A 25 -18.46 13.49 7.60
C VAL A 25 -18.71 13.05 9.04
N ILE A 26 -18.40 13.92 9.99
CA ILE A 26 -18.90 13.78 11.36
C ILE A 26 -20.42 13.95 11.25
N LYS A 27 -21.16 12.85 11.24
CA LYS A 27 -22.62 12.90 11.30
C LYS A 27 -23.00 13.61 12.61
N GLY A 28 -23.83 14.64 12.49
CA GLY A 28 -24.29 15.45 13.61
C GLY A 28 -24.84 14.61 14.75
N GLU A 29 -24.48 15.01 15.97
CA GLU A 29 -24.83 14.38 17.22
C GLU A 29 -26.36 14.21 17.35
N LYS A 30 -26.81 12.96 17.45
CA LYS A 30 -28.14 12.62 17.95
C LYS A 30 -27.97 11.79 19.22
N GLY A 31 -28.46 12.33 20.34
CA GLY A 31 -28.69 11.65 21.61
C GLY A 31 -27.48 10.97 22.25
N ARG A 32 -26.93 11.57 23.31
CA ARG A 32 -25.96 10.92 24.21
C ARG A 32 -26.64 9.77 24.96
N ASP A 33 -26.64 8.59 24.36
CA ASP A 33 -27.03 7.34 25.00
C ASP A 33 -25.80 6.68 25.67
N TRP A 34 -25.99 5.96 26.78
CA TRP A 34 -24.93 5.29 27.53
C TRP A 34 -24.24 4.19 26.69
N PHE A 35 -25.01 3.53 25.81
CA PHE A 35 -24.48 2.59 24.81
C PHE A 35 -23.53 3.24 23.81
N TRP A 36 -23.79 4.51 23.43
CA TRP A 36 -22.90 5.26 22.55
C TRP A 36 -21.58 5.61 23.24
N LEU A 37 -21.64 6.07 24.50
CA LEU A 37 -20.45 6.34 25.31
C LEU A 37 -19.57 5.09 25.50
N PHE A 38 -20.19 3.94 25.78
CA PHE A 38 -19.47 2.66 25.88
C PHE A 38 -18.80 2.29 24.56
N GLY A 39 -19.50 2.48 23.43
CA GLY A 39 -18.95 2.26 22.09
C GLY A 39 -17.74 3.15 21.77
N VAL A 40 -17.81 4.44 22.14
CA VAL A 40 -16.69 5.39 21.96
C VAL A 40 -15.50 5.01 22.84
N LEU A 41 -15.73 4.65 24.11
CA LEU A 41 -14.68 4.22 25.02
C LEU A 41 -13.99 2.94 24.53
N TRP A 42 -14.77 1.96 24.08
CA TRP A 42 -14.24 0.71 23.52
C TRP A 42 -13.44 0.94 22.24
N TRP A 43 -13.92 1.83 21.35
CA TRP A 43 -13.19 2.24 20.16
C TRP A 43 -11.86 2.92 20.52
N PHE A 44 -11.88 3.85 21.48
CA PHE A 44 -10.67 4.53 21.96
C PHE A 44 -9.68 3.55 22.59
N LEU A 45 -10.14 2.61 23.41
CA LEU A 45 -9.31 1.58 24.01
C LEU A 45 -8.63 0.72 22.94
N LYS A 46 -9.38 0.23 21.94
CA LYS A 46 -8.82 -0.50 20.79
C LYS A 46 -7.77 0.33 20.06
N MET A 47 -8.04 1.62 19.87
CA MET A 47 -7.15 2.55 19.19
C MET A 47 -5.81 2.67 19.93
N VAL A 48 -5.84 2.86 21.26
CA VAL A 48 -4.65 2.91 22.12
C VAL A 48 -3.88 1.59 22.08
N VAL A 49 -4.56 0.46 22.27
CA VAL A 49 -3.90 -0.87 22.30
C VAL A 49 -3.24 -1.18 20.96
N PHE A 50 -3.94 -1.02 19.83
CA PHE A 50 -3.35 -1.26 18.51
C PHE A 50 -2.20 -0.31 18.21
N THR A 51 -2.33 0.96 18.62
CA THR A 51 -1.24 1.94 18.44
C THR A 51 0.00 1.56 19.23
N LEU A 52 -0.14 1.12 20.48
CA LEU A 52 0.99 0.66 21.29
C LEU A 52 1.66 -0.58 20.66
N LEU A 53 0.86 -1.59 20.30
CA LEU A 53 1.36 -2.82 19.68
C LEU A 53 2.11 -2.55 18.38
N PHE A 54 1.52 -1.79 17.46
CA PHE A 54 2.16 -1.51 16.17
C PHE A 54 3.33 -0.55 16.27
N SER A 55 3.30 0.42 17.20
CA SER A 55 4.45 1.30 17.42
C SER A 55 5.63 0.54 18.02
N MET A 56 5.37 -0.35 18.98
CA MET A 56 6.39 -1.25 19.52
C MET A 56 6.96 -2.15 18.43
N GLU A 57 6.09 -2.75 17.60
CA GLU A 57 6.53 -3.58 16.48
C GLU A 57 7.39 -2.81 15.48
N PHE A 58 6.98 -1.58 15.15
CA PHE A 58 7.74 -0.69 14.26
C PHE A 58 9.14 -0.41 14.81
N VAL A 59 9.26 -0.08 16.10
CA VAL A 59 10.56 0.14 16.75
C VAL A 59 11.39 -1.14 16.76
N LEU A 60 10.77 -2.27 17.12
CA LEU A 60 11.45 -3.56 17.18
C LEU A 60 12.00 -3.98 15.81
N ARG A 61 11.23 -3.81 14.75
CA ARG A 61 11.67 -4.08 13.37
C ARG A 61 12.65 -3.05 12.84
N SER A 62 12.62 -1.81 13.32
CA SER A 62 13.62 -0.80 12.94
C SER A 62 14.98 -1.07 13.59
N LEU A 63 15.05 -1.87 14.66
CA LEU A 63 16.25 -2.02 15.48
C LEU A 63 16.80 -3.45 15.57
N LEU A 64 15.93 -4.46 15.73
CA LEU A 64 16.33 -5.79 16.24
C LEU A 64 15.74 -6.98 15.46
N VAL A 65 14.48 -6.90 15.00
CA VAL A 65 13.76 -8.07 14.44
C VAL A 65 13.64 -7.96 12.93
N SER A 66 14.10 -9.00 12.23
CA SER A 66 13.92 -9.18 10.78
C SER A 66 12.90 -10.29 10.48
N ASP A 67 12.32 -10.25 9.28
CA ASP A 67 11.58 -11.40 8.74
C ASP A 67 12.51 -12.61 8.55
N GLU A 68 11.93 -13.81 8.57
CA GLU A 68 12.64 -15.03 8.18
C GLU A 68 13.08 -14.95 6.71
N LYS A 69 14.23 -15.57 6.40
CA LYS A 69 14.78 -15.55 5.05
C LYS A 69 14.00 -16.50 4.13
N THR A 70 13.62 -15.99 2.97
CA THR A 70 12.87 -16.69 1.92
C THR A 70 13.47 -16.37 0.55
N ALA A 71 12.93 -16.99 -0.51
CA ALA A 71 13.35 -16.74 -1.90
C ALA A 71 13.06 -15.30 -2.42
N ILE A 72 12.43 -14.43 -1.62
CA ILE A 72 12.15 -13.03 -1.96
C ILE A 72 12.76 -12.05 -0.94
N THR A 73 13.58 -12.53 -0.01
CA THR A 73 14.17 -11.67 1.03
C THR A 73 15.35 -10.89 0.46
N GLY A 74 15.33 -9.56 0.64
CA GLY A 74 16.47 -8.68 0.36
C GLY A 74 17.34 -8.47 1.61
N GLY A 75 18.07 -7.37 1.64
CA GLY A 75 18.87 -7.00 2.79
C GLY A 75 19.97 -6.01 2.45
N ASP A 76 20.91 -5.89 3.36
CA ASP A 76 22.06 -4.99 3.26
C ASP A 76 22.81 -5.18 1.93
N GLY A 77 23.04 -4.09 1.20
CA GLY A 77 23.77 -4.08 -0.07
C GLY A 77 22.96 -4.47 -1.31
N VAL A 78 21.76 -5.04 -1.16
CA VAL A 78 20.90 -5.41 -2.29
C VAL A 78 20.42 -4.18 -3.06
N GLU A 79 20.38 -2.99 -2.44
CA GLU A 79 20.10 -1.72 -3.11
C GLU A 79 21.06 -1.39 -4.26
N LEU A 80 22.28 -1.97 -4.25
CA LEU A 80 23.28 -1.79 -5.29
C LEU A 80 23.17 -2.82 -6.42
N TRP A 81 22.33 -3.84 -6.26
CA TRP A 81 22.23 -4.95 -7.21
C TRP A 81 21.43 -4.56 -8.47
N PRO A 82 21.76 -5.16 -9.64
CA PRO A 82 20.98 -4.97 -10.85
C PRO A 82 19.50 -5.30 -10.65
N ARG A 83 18.62 -4.47 -11.23
CA ARG A 83 17.17 -4.63 -11.09
C ARG A 83 16.52 -5.08 -12.40
N LYS A 84 15.50 -5.92 -12.29
CA LYS A 84 14.57 -6.24 -13.37
C LYS A 84 13.19 -5.68 -13.06
N LEU A 85 12.45 -5.29 -14.09
CA LEU A 85 11.13 -4.67 -13.98
C LEU A 85 10.10 -5.50 -14.73
N ALA A 86 9.02 -5.87 -14.05
CA ALA A 86 7.82 -6.41 -14.67
C ALA A 86 6.62 -5.49 -14.38
N THR A 87 5.56 -5.66 -15.18
CA THR A 87 4.29 -4.96 -14.98
C THR A 87 3.18 -5.98 -14.88
N ALA A 88 2.45 -5.98 -13.76
CA ALA A 88 1.16 -6.67 -13.66
C ALA A 88 0.03 -5.69 -14.00
N LYS A 89 -0.93 -6.12 -14.82
CA LYS A 89 -2.02 -5.30 -15.33
C LYS A 89 -3.37 -5.78 -14.83
N PHE A 90 -4.20 -4.85 -14.39
CA PHE A 90 -5.49 -5.13 -13.81
C PHE A 90 -6.57 -4.19 -14.37
N LEU A 91 -7.79 -4.70 -14.45
CA LEU A 91 -8.97 -3.86 -14.66
C LEU A 91 -9.48 -3.37 -13.32
N LEU A 92 -9.67 -2.05 -13.19
CA LEU A 92 -10.15 -1.48 -11.94
C LEU A 92 -11.56 -1.98 -11.60
N ASP A 93 -12.37 -2.29 -12.61
CA ASP A 93 -13.71 -2.84 -12.40
C ASP A 93 -13.71 -4.27 -11.86
N ASP A 94 -12.71 -5.08 -12.21
CA ASP A 94 -12.51 -6.40 -11.60
C ASP A 94 -12.13 -6.25 -10.12
N MET A 95 -11.24 -5.30 -9.78
CA MET A 95 -10.94 -4.99 -8.38
C MET A 95 -12.17 -4.49 -7.63
N LYS A 96 -13.02 -3.64 -8.25
CA LYS A 96 -14.28 -3.16 -7.65
C LYS A 96 -15.29 -4.30 -7.47
N LEU A 97 -15.33 -5.27 -8.38
CA LEU A 97 -16.17 -6.46 -8.26
C LEU A 97 -15.75 -7.28 -7.04
N VAL A 98 -14.46 -7.60 -6.91
CA VAL A 98 -13.90 -8.32 -5.76
C VAL A 98 -14.13 -7.55 -4.45
N LYS A 99 -13.95 -6.22 -4.47
CA LYS A 99 -14.23 -5.35 -3.33
C LYS A 99 -15.67 -5.50 -2.80
N ARG A 100 -16.65 -5.81 -3.66
CA ARG A 100 -18.06 -5.95 -3.25
C ARG A 100 -18.36 -7.27 -2.55
N ALA A 101 -17.46 -8.24 -2.60
CA ALA A 101 -17.67 -9.57 -2.03
C ALA A 101 -17.58 -9.62 -0.50
N VAL A 102 -16.84 -8.70 0.11
CA VAL A 102 -16.66 -8.61 1.56
C VAL A 102 -17.14 -7.23 2.02
N PRO A 103 -18.03 -7.14 3.03
CA PRO A 103 -18.54 -5.86 3.53
C PRO A 103 -17.42 -4.87 3.91
N ASP A 104 -17.68 -3.59 3.69
CA ASP A 104 -16.80 -2.46 4.03
C ASP A 104 -15.39 -2.50 3.44
N THR A 105 -15.15 -3.35 2.43
CA THR A 105 -13.85 -3.52 1.78
C THR A 105 -13.53 -2.35 0.85
N THR A 106 -12.23 -2.06 0.72
CA THR A 106 -11.64 -1.00 -0.12
C THR A 106 -10.67 -1.59 -1.14
N ILE A 107 -10.30 -0.81 -2.16
CA ILE A 107 -9.34 -1.26 -3.19
C ILE A 107 -7.97 -1.60 -2.58
N ASN A 108 -7.57 -0.92 -1.49
CA ASN A 108 -6.32 -1.25 -0.79
C ASN A 108 -6.37 -2.63 -0.12
N ASP A 109 -7.55 -3.05 0.36
CA ASP A 109 -7.73 -4.36 0.97
C ASP A 109 -7.66 -5.46 -0.12
N VAL A 110 -8.24 -5.20 -1.30
CA VAL A 110 -8.13 -6.06 -2.49
C VAL A 110 -6.67 -6.17 -2.94
N LEU A 111 -5.97 -5.04 -3.04
CA LEU A 111 -4.55 -5.00 -3.40
C LEU A 111 -3.70 -5.83 -2.43
N LEU A 112 -3.91 -5.68 -1.13
CA LEU A 112 -3.18 -6.45 -0.14
C LEU A 112 -3.51 -7.95 -0.20
N GLY A 113 -4.78 -8.31 -0.44
CA GLY A 113 -5.19 -9.68 -0.66
C GLY A 113 -4.50 -10.30 -1.88
N MET A 114 -4.45 -9.56 -3.00
CA MET A 114 -3.75 -9.98 -4.22
C MET A 114 -2.25 -10.18 -3.99
N VAL A 115 -1.60 -9.23 -3.30
CA VAL A 115 -0.17 -9.34 -2.97
C VAL A 115 0.09 -10.56 -2.09
N SER A 116 -0.73 -10.76 -1.05
CA SER A 116 -0.62 -11.92 -0.16
C SER A 116 -0.75 -13.25 -0.92
N SER A 117 -1.80 -13.38 -1.74
CA SER A 117 -2.05 -14.59 -2.54
C SER A 117 -0.98 -14.81 -3.62
N GLY A 118 -0.58 -13.76 -4.33
CA GLY A 118 0.43 -13.85 -5.38
C GLY A 118 1.83 -14.14 -4.84
N LEU A 119 2.21 -13.58 -3.69
CA LEU A 119 3.47 -13.93 -3.01
C LEU A 119 3.45 -15.38 -2.52
N SER A 120 2.35 -15.85 -1.91
CA SER A 120 2.22 -17.26 -1.53
C SER A 120 2.41 -18.18 -2.73
N ARG A 121 1.77 -17.88 -3.86
CA ARG A 121 1.90 -18.66 -5.10
C ARG A 121 3.32 -18.69 -5.63
N TYR A 122 3.98 -17.53 -5.67
CA TYR A 122 5.34 -17.42 -6.18
C TYR A 122 6.33 -18.18 -5.27
N LEU A 123 6.16 -18.07 -3.95
CA LEU A 123 6.97 -18.79 -2.97
C LEU A 123 6.75 -20.30 -3.00
N ASP A 124 5.51 -20.76 -3.16
CA ASP A 124 5.21 -22.19 -3.32
C ASP A 124 5.85 -22.75 -4.60
N HIS A 125 5.88 -21.96 -5.68
CA HIS A 125 6.57 -22.36 -6.92
C HIS A 125 8.10 -22.41 -6.78
N ARG A 126 8.72 -21.42 -6.12
CA ARG A 126 10.18 -21.32 -6.01
C ARG A 126 10.76 -22.23 -4.93
N THR A 127 10.00 -22.49 -3.87
CA THR A 127 10.42 -23.26 -2.69
C THR A 127 9.32 -24.24 -2.26
N PRO A 128 8.96 -25.22 -3.11
CA PRO A 128 7.83 -26.12 -2.85
C PRO A 128 8.08 -26.94 -1.58
N ASN A 129 7.10 -26.94 -0.67
CA ASN A 129 7.11 -27.66 0.60
C ASN A 129 8.23 -27.29 1.59
N VAL A 130 8.95 -26.17 1.38
CA VAL A 130 9.98 -25.70 2.32
C VAL A 130 9.39 -24.78 3.39
N LEU A 131 8.40 -23.97 3.02
CA LEU A 131 7.84 -22.95 3.90
C LEU A 131 6.70 -23.51 4.77
N HIS A 132 6.67 -23.09 6.02
CA HIS A 132 5.62 -23.45 6.97
C HIS A 132 4.37 -22.57 6.77
N GLU A 133 3.19 -23.16 6.98
CA GLU A 133 1.92 -22.45 6.94
C GLU A 133 1.92 -21.29 7.94
N GLY A 134 1.46 -20.11 7.52
CA GLY A 134 1.42 -18.93 8.37
C GLY A 134 2.77 -18.20 8.52
N LEU A 135 3.79 -18.53 7.71
CA LEU A 135 5.03 -17.76 7.69
C LEU A 135 4.74 -16.29 7.42
N ARG A 136 5.20 -15.42 8.32
CA ARG A 136 4.98 -13.98 8.25
C ARG A 136 5.98 -13.31 7.30
N ILE A 137 5.46 -12.54 6.36
CA ILE A 137 6.21 -11.70 5.43
C ILE A 137 5.73 -10.26 5.64
N THR A 138 6.64 -9.32 5.90
CA THR A 138 6.25 -7.97 6.27
C THR A 138 6.54 -6.98 5.16
N GLY A 139 5.48 -6.32 4.71
CA GLY A 139 5.54 -5.21 3.79
C GLY A 139 5.70 -3.86 4.49
N VAL A 140 6.31 -2.91 3.81
CA VAL A 140 6.37 -1.50 4.19
C VAL A 140 5.46 -0.73 3.26
N ALA A 141 4.51 0.03 3.80
CA ALA A 141 3.65 0.90 3.02
C ALA A 141 3.69 2.34 3.52
N MET A 142 3.59 3.28 2.58
CA MET A 142 3.61 4.71 2.87
C MET A 142 2.19 5.27 2.82
N VAL A 143 1.82 6.02 3.86
CA VAL A 143 0.50 6.64 4.00
C VAL A 143 0.67 8.15 4.04
N ASN A 144 0.00 8.87 3.16
CA ASN A 144 -0.02 10.32 3.20
C ASN A 144 -0.76 10.79 4.47
N ILE A 145 -0.08 11.53 5.35
CA ILE A 145 -0.63 12.03 6.62
C ILE A 145 -0.97 13.52 6.55
N ARG A 146 -1.01 14.10 5.35
CA ARG A 146 -1.43 15.49 5.18
C ARG A 146 -2.91 15.66 5.55
N PRO A 147 -3.29 16.75 6.26
CA PRO A 147 -4.68 17.04 6.58
C PRO A 147 -5.58 17.21 5.35
N GLN A 148 -5.01 17.66 4.23
CA GLN A 148 -5.71 17.92 2.97
C GLN A 148 -5.02 17.17 1.81
N PRO A 149 -5.53 16.00 1.39
CA PRO A 149 -4.98 15.25 0.27
C PRO A 149 -5.60 15.68 -1.07
N GLY A 150 -4.82 16.24 -2.01
CA GLY A 150 -5.30 16.44 -3.38
C GLY A 150 -4.51 17.42 -4.27
N LEU A 151 -4.77 17.36 -5.58
CA LEU A 151 -4.22 18.28 -6.60
C LEU A 151 -4.92 19.65 -6.58
N GLN A 152 -6.24 19.66 -6.39
CA GLN A 152 -7.02 20.90 -6.24
C GLN A 152 -6.53 21.72 -5.04
N ASP A 153 -6.12 21.06 -3.96
CA ASP A 153 -5.54 21.73 -2.80
C ASP A 153 -4.10 22.19 -3.04
N LEU A 154 -3.31 21.48 -3.85
CA LEU A 154 -2.00 21.98 -4.31
C LEU A 154 -2.17 23.32 -5.05
N SER A 155 -3.17 23.43 -5.92
CA SER A 155 -3.45 24.69 -6.65
C SER A 155 -3.90 25.82 -5.72
N LYS A 156 -4.64 25.51 -4.63
CA LYS A 156 -5.02 26.48 -3.60
C LYS A 156 -3.83 26.88 -2.73
N LEU A 157 -2.97 25.93 -2.36
CA LEU A 157 -1.74 26.17 -1.62
C LEU A 157 -0.74 27.01 -2.42
N MET A 158 -0.66 26.80 -3.74
CA MET A 158 0.13 27.66 -4.64
C MET A 158 -0.40 29.10 -4.71
N LYS A 159 -1.72 29.29 -4.56
CA LYS A 159 -2.36 30.61 -4.58
C LYS A 159 -2.37 31.30 -3.22
N SER A 160 -2.30 30.55 -2.12
CA SER A 160 -2.31 31.08 -0.77
C SER A 160 -0.88 31.38 -0.30
N ASN A 161 -0.61 32.63 0.11
CA ASN A 161 0.67 33.06 0.71
C ASN A 161 0.85 32.53 2.16
N THR A 162 0.32 31.34 2.46
CA THR A 162 0.29 30.81 3.82
C THR A 162 1.61 30.14 4.18
N LYS A 163 2.09 30.35 5.40
CA LYS A 163 3.25 29.70 6.05
C LYS A 163 3.09 28.17 6.20
N ALA A 164 2.23 27.52 5.41
CA ALA A 164 2.11 26.08 5.38
C ALA A 164 3.41 25.50 4.80
N ARG A 165 4.25 24.90 5.66
CA ARG A 165 5.50 24.23 5.29
C ARG A 165 5.24 23.31 4.09
N TRP A 166 5.79 23.69 2.94
CA TRP A 166 5.90 22.84 1.75
C TRP A 166 6.68 21.57 2.12
N GLY A 167 6.18 20.41 1.71
CA GLY A 167 6.89 19.14 1.90
C GLY A 167 5.99 17.91 1.86
N ASN A 168 6.61 16.76 1.58
CA ASN A 168 5.96 15.46 1.70
C ASN A 168 5.81 15.12 3.19
N LYS A 169 4.58 14.87 3.63
CA LYS A 169 4.31 14.31 4.96
C LYS A 169 3.64 12.96 4.76
N PHE A 170 4.41 11.91 4.97
CA PHE A 170 3.92 10.54 4.94
C PHE A 170 4.40 9.80 6.18
N GLY A 171 3.54 8.94 6.69
CA GLY A 171 3.88 7.94 7.67
C GLY A 171 4.23 6.62 6.99
N VAL A 172 4.94 5.78 7.71
CA VAL A 172 5.19 4.39 7.33
C VAL A 172 4.32 3.48 8.18
N ILE A 173 3.71 2.48 7.56
CA ILE A 173 3.02 1.39 8.24
C ILE A 173 3.64 0.05 7.83
N LEU A 174 3.71 -0.86 8.78
CA LEU A 174 4.11 -2.23 8.53
C LEU A 174 2.88 -3.09 8.26
N ILE A 175 2.90 -3.82 7.15
CA ILE A 175 1.78 -4.64 6.72
C ILE A 175 2.22 -6.10 6.70
N PRO A 176 1.90 -6.89 7.74
CA PRO A 176 2.16 -8.31 7.68
C PRO A 176 1.19 -8.99 6.71
N VAL A 177 1.76 -9.78 5.82
CA VAL A 177 1.07 -10.81 5.06
C VAL A 177 1.59 -12.16 5.51
N TYR A 178 0.82 -13.21 5.25
CA TYR A 178 1.14 -14.54 5.73
C TYR A 178 1.09 -15.50 4.55
N TYR A 179 2.16 -16.29 4.42
CA TYR A 179 2.21 -17.39 3.48
C TYR A 179 1.12 -18.41 3.85
N HIS A 180 0.35 -18.81 2.85
CA HIS A 180 -0.58 -19.93 2.97
C HIS A 180 -0.40 -20.83 1.76
N LYS A 181 -0.20 -22.13 2.01
CA LYS A 181 -0.07 -23.14 0.97
C LYS A 181 -1.35 -23.19 0.14
N GLY A 182 -1.22 -23.47 -1.16
CA GLY A 182 -2.36 -23.47 -2.09
C GLY A 182 -3.52 -24.32 -1.58
N GLY A 183 -4.69 -23.69 -1.35
CA GLY A 183 -5.85 -24.34 -0.72
C GLY A 183 -7.09 -23.44 -0.59
N ASN A 184 -8.04 -23.66 -1.51
CA ASN A 184 -9.50 -23.48 -1.52
C ASN A 184 -10.26 -22.15 -1.34
N ASP A 185 -9.79 -21.07 -0.70
CA ASP A 185 -10.59 -19.82 -0.69
C ASP A 185 -9.78 -18.56 -1.04
N ALA A 186 -9.86 -18.17 -2.32
CA ALA A 186 -9.30 -16.90 -2.81
C ALA A 186 -9.84 -15.68 -2.04
N LEU A 187 -11.10 -15.73 -1.57
CA LEU A 187 -11.69 -14.65 -0.77
C LEU A 187 -11.20 -14.65 0.67
N GLU A 188 -10.58 -15.72 1.16
CA GLU A 188 -10.01 -15.74 2.50
C GLU A 188 -8.79 -14.82 2.61
N TYR A 189 -7.97 -14.75 1.55
CA TYR A 189 -6.90 -13.76 1.44
C TYR A 189 -7.45 -12.32 1.54
N LEU A 190 -8.59 -12.05 0.91
CA LEU A 190 -9.27 -10.76 1.00
C LEU A 190 -9.79 -10.47 2.42
N LYS A 191 -10.43 -11.46 3.06
CA LYS A 191 -10.95 -11.34 4.45
C LYS A 191 -9.81 -11.07 5.43
N ARG A 192 -8.69 -11.80 5.33
CA ARG A 192 -7.49 -11.60 6.15
C ARG A 192 -6.87 -10.22 5.92
N ALA A 193 -6.73 -9.81 4.65
CA ALA A 193 -6.23 -8.48 4.29
C ALA A 193 -7.12 -7.38 4.89
N LYS A 194 -8.44 -7.49 4.76
CA LYS A 194 -9.41 -6.56 5.35
C LYS A 194 -9.26 -6.45 6.86
N ALA A 195 -9.23 -7.59 7.56
CA ALA A 195 -9.08 -7.63 9.02
C ALA A 195 -7.78 -6.96 9.48
N MET A 196 -6.68 -7.18 8.75
CA MET A 196 -5.38 -6.56 9.06
C MET A 196 -5.38 -5.05 8.78
N VAL A 197 -5.88 -4.61 7.63
CA VAL A 197 -5.94 -3.19 7.28
C VAL A 197 -6.87 -2.43 8.22
N ASP A 198 -7.99 -3.03 8.66
CA ASP A 198 -8.87 -2.40 9.65
C ASP A 198 -8.17 -2.16 10.98
N LYS A 199 -7.44 -3.17 11.51
CA LYS A 199 -6.63 -3.00 12.73
C LYS A 199 -5.64 -1.85 12.57
N LYS A 200 -4.98 -1.77 11.41
CA LYS A 200 -4.01 -0.71 11.08
C LYS A 200 -4.67 0.67 10.96
N LYS A 201 -5.87 0.76 10.36
CA LYS A 201 -6.68 2.00 10.28
C LYS A 201 -7.17 2.47 11.65
N HIS A 202 -7.44 1.54 12.56
CA HIS A 202 -7.74 1.83 13.96
C HIS A 202 -6.50 2.20 14.79
N SER A 203 -5.31 2.26 14.20
CA SER A 203 -4.10 2.69 14.89
C SER A 203 -3.60 4.02 14.36
N LEU A 204 -2.82 4.73 15.17
CA LEU A 204 -2.08 5.91 14.74
C LEU A 204 -0.65 5.58 14.27
N GLU A 205 -0.38 4.34 13.83
CA GLU A 205 0.98 3.88 13.45
C GLU A 205 1.65 4.82 12.45
N ALA A 206 0.94 5.27 11.41
CA ALA A 206 1.48 6.20 10.41
C ALA A 206 1.90 7.56 11.02
N TYR A 207 1.12 8.05 12.00
CA TYR A 207 1.46 9.30 12.68
C TYR A 207 2.64 9.11 13.63
N PHE A 208 2.65 7.99 14.37
CA PHE A 208 3.75 7.63 15.27
C PHE A 208 5.07 7.42 14.53
N SER A 209 5.06 6.69 13.41
CA SER A 209 6.27 6.46 12.60
C SER A 209 6.84 7.76 12.05
N TYR A 210 5.99 8.67 11.58
CA TYR A 210 6.43 10.01 11.18
C TYR A 210 7.05 10.77 12.36
N LYS A 211 6.43 10.74 13.54
CA LYS A 211 6.96 11.42 14.74
C LYS A 211 8.26 10.81 15.24
N ILE A 212 8.43 9.50 15.19
CA ILE A 212 9.69 8.83 15.50
C ILE A 212 10.78 9.29 14.52
N GLY A 213 10.48 9.32 13.22
CA GLY A 213 11.42 9.81 12.20
C GLY A 213 11.80 11.27 12.41
N ASP A 214 10.83 12.15 12.66
CA ASP A 214 11.02 13.58 12.93
C ASP A 214 11.85 13.82 14.19
N LEU A 215 11.61 13.02 15.25
CA LEU A 215 12.36 13.06 16.50
C LEU A 215 13.83 12.66 16.28
N VAL A 216 14.07 11.53 15.62
CA VAL A 216 15.43 11.05 15.33
C VAL A 216 16.17 12.04 14.43
N MET A 217 15.49 12.58 13.41
CA MET A 217 16.04 13.63 12.55
C MET A 217 16.43 14.87 13.34
N SER A 218 15.59 15.29 14.30
CA SER A 218 15.81 16.52 15.08
C SER A 218 16.87 16.36 16.17
N LEU A 219 16.91 15.20 16.84
CA LEU A 219 17.80 14.95 17.98
C LEU A 219 19.16 14.38 17.59
N LEU A 220 19.17 13.42 16.65
CA LEU A 220 20.36 12.66 16.28
C LEU A 220 20.89 13.04 14.90
N GLY A 221 20.09 13.76 14.10
CA GLY A 221 20.47 14.23 12.78
C GLY A 221 20.20 13.23 11.65
N PRO A 222 20.45 13.65 10.39
CA PRO A 222 20.05 12.92 9.20
C PRO A 222 20.75 11.56 9.03
N LYS A 223 21.99 11.42 9.53
CA LYS A 223 22.73 10.16 9.46
C LYS A 223 22.00 9.04 10.19
N TYR A 224 21.53 9.30 11.41
CA TYR A 224 20.82 8.30 12.22
C TYR A 224 19.39 8.08 11.73
N ALA A 225 18.72 9.13 11.24
CA ALA A 225 17.41 8.99 10.61
C ALA A 225 17.48 8.11 9.35
N CYS A 226 18.50 8.29 8.51
CA CYS A 226 18.76 7.43 7.35
C CYS A 226 19.03 5.99 7.77
N MET A 227 19.93 5.77 8.73
CA MET A 227 20.25 4.43 9.25
C MET A 227 19.02 3.71 9.83
N LEU A 228 18.13 4.43 10.53
CA LEU A 228 16.89 3.85 11.06
C LEU A 228 15.98 3.34 9.93
N ASN A 229 15.75 4.18 8.90
CA ASN A 229 14.95 3.80 7.74
C ASN A 229 15.60 2.65 6.97
N TYR A 230 16.92 2.68 6.82
CA TYR A 230 17.67 1.63 6.15
C TYR A 230 17.53 0.29 6.87
N LYS A 231 17.70 0.27 8.20
CA LYS A 231 17.49 -0.94 9.01
C LYS A 231 16.06 -1.48 8.92
N LEU A 232 15.06 -0.59 8.99
CA LEU A 232 13.66 -0.98 8.83
C LEU A 232 13.42 -1.70 7.49
N LEU A 233 13.97 -1.16 6.40
CA LEU A 233 13.83 -1.76 5.08
C LEU A 233 14.62 -3.07 4.95
N CYS A 234 15.80 -3.19 5.56
CA CYS A 234 16.56 -4.45 5.60
C CYS A 234 15.84 -5.56 6.40
N ASN A 235 15.08 -5.18 7.42
CA ASN A 235 14.36 -6.09 8.32
C ASN A 235 12.95 -6.47 7.83
N THR A 236 12.55 -5.98 6.67
CA THR A 236 11.24 -6.24 6.06
C THR A 236 11.41 -6.74 4.64
N THR A 237 10.40 -7.40 4.09
CA THR A 237 10.56 -8.16 2.84
C THR A 237 10.28 -7.34 1.58
N PHE A 238 9.22 -6.52 1.59
CA PHE A 238 8.78 -5.79 0.40
C PHE A 238 8.28 -4.38 0.68
N THR A 239 8.28 -3.53 -0.33
CA THR A 239 7.61 -2.22 -0.29
C THR A 239 6.37 -2.25 -1.16
N LEU A 240 5.25 -1.73 -0.65
CA LEU A 240 4.00 -1.62 -1.38
C LEU A 240 3.48 -0.17 -1.31
N SER A 241 3.20 0.40 -2.48
CA SER A 241 2.51 1.70 -2.55
C SER A 241 1.36 1.65 -3.54
N ASN A 242 0.31 2.42 -3.26
CA ASN A 242 -0.81 2.60 -4.17
C ASN A 242 -1.09 4.09 -4.38
N VAL A 243 -1.06 4.53 -5.63
CA VAL A 243 -1.36 5.90 -6.03
C VAL A 243 -2.60 5.89 -6.93
N ALA A 244 -3.66 6.54 -6.45
CA ALA A 244 -4.84 6.77 -7.28
C ALA A 244 -4.53 7.89 -8.28
N GLY A 245 -4.49 7.57 -9.57
CA GLY A 245 -4.34 8.55 -10.63
C GLY A 245 -5.66 9.08 -11.19
N PRO A 246 -5.60 9.77 -12.33
CA PRO A 246 -6.77 10.34 -13.01
C PRO A 246 -7.83 9.31 -13.35
N LEU A 247 -9.09 9.73 -13.21
CA LEU A 247 -10.24 8.92 -13.57
C LEU A 247 -10.45 8.83 -15.08
N GLU A 248 -10.06 9.86 -15.81
CA GLU A 248 -10.17 9.97 -17.25
C GLU A 248 -8.80 10.00 -17.95
N GLU A 249 -8.82 9.89 -19.27
CA GLU A 249 -7.64 10.08 -20.11
C GLU A 249 -7.17 11.54 -20.07
N ILE A 250 -5.86 11.71 -20.00
CA ILE A 250 -5.21 13.01 -19.91
C ILE A 250 -4.17 13.17 -21.01
N SER A 251 -3.86 14.41 -21.34
CA SER A 251 -2.78 14.78 -22.24
C SER A 251 -1.70 15.56 -21.51
N LEU A 252 -0.46 15.43 -21.96
CA LEU A 252 0.69 16.22 -21.53
C LEU A 252 1.21 17.00 -22.73
N ALA A 253 1.17 18.34 -22.65
CA ALA A 253 1.54 19.23 -23.75
C ALA A 253 0.83 18.86 -25.08
N GLY A 254 -0.47 18.56 -25.02
CA GLY A 254 -1.28 18.17 -26.18
C GLY A 254 -1.16 16.69 -26.60
N ASN A 255 -0.23 15.92 -26.03
CA ASN A 255 -0.04 14.51 -26.37
C ASN A 255 -0.82 13.60 -25.41
N PRO A 256 -1.71 12.72 -25.91
CA PRO A 256 -2.48 11.82 -25.04
C PRO A 256 -1.56 10.81 -24.34
N LEU A 257 -1.75 10.63 -23.03
CA LEU A 257 -1.00 9.65 -22.25
C LEU A 257 -1.68 8.27 -22.31
N SER A 258 -0.90 7.26 -22.70
CA SER A 258 -1.36 5.86 -22.78
C SER A 258 -1.34 5.14 -21.43
N SER A 259 -0.34 5.41 -20.59
CA SER A 259 -0.18 4.80 -19.26
C SER A 259 0.64 5.71 -18.36
N ILE A 260 0.48 5.54 -17.04
CA ILE A 260 1.29 6.21 -16.02
C ILE A 260 1.85 5.14 -15.10
N LYS A 261 3.18 5.00 -15.11
CA LYS A 261 3.91 4.02 -14.30
C LYS A 261 4.82 4.76 -13.34
N VAL A 262 4.82 4.32 -12.09
CA VAL A 262 5.67 4.89 -11.05
C VAL A 262 6.52 3.76 -10.47
N ASN A 263 7.78 4.06 -10.18
CA ASN A 263 8.68 3.07 -9.63
C ASN A 263 9.74 3.73 -8.75
N THR A 264 10.35 2.95 -7.86
CA THR A 264 11.49 3.37 -7.07
C THR A 264 12.59 2.32 -7.17
N SER A 265 13.85 2.72 -7.07
CA SER A 265 15.01 1.83 -7.09
C SER A 265 15.84 2.08 -5.83
N SER A 266 16.89 1.28 -5.66
CA SER A 266 17.88 1.47 -4.59
C SER A 266 17.31 1.32 -3.18
N LEU A 267 16.36 0.39 -2.99
CA LEU A 267 15.94 -0.07 -1.66
C LEU A 267 16.61 -1.42 -1.34
N PRO A 268 16.98 -1.70 -0.08
CA PRO A 268 17.61 -2.96 0.30
C PRO A 268 16.66 -4.16 0.13
N GLN A 269 15.35 -3.92 0.04
CA GLN A 269 14.38 -4.97 -0.25
C GLN A 269 14.56 -5.52 -1.67
N ALA A 270 14.38 -6.83 -1.81
CA ALA A 270 14.51 -7.50 -3.10
C ALA A 270 13.34 -7.18 -4.03
N ILE A 271 12.18 -6.80 -3.50
CA ILE A 271 10.96 -6.53 -4.27
C ILE A 271 10.31 -5.21 -3.82
N THR A 272 9.93 -4.40 -4.80
CA THR A 272 9.10 -3.21 -4.61
C THR A 272 7.93 -3.24 -5.58
N MET A 273 6.76 -2.89 -5.09
CA MET A 273 5.49 -2.96 -5.80
C MET A 273 4.79 -1.61 -5.73
N HIS A 274 4.63 -0.98 -6.89
CA HIS A 274 4.00 0.33 -6.99
C HIS A 274 2.79 0.27 -7.92
N MET A 275 1.60 0.32 -7.34
CA MET A 275 0.32 0.37 -8.07
C MET A 275 -0.03 1.81 -8.43
N MET A 276 -0.41 2.04 -9.68
CA MET A 276 -0.97 3.29 -10.17
C MET A 276 -2.25 3.01 -10.95
N SER A 277 -3.36 3.64 -10.57
CA SER A 277 -4.59 3.58 -11.37
C SER A 277 -4.69 4.75 -12.33
N TYR A 278 -5.12 4.51 -13.57
CA TYR A 278 -5.29 5.54 -14.59
C TYR A 278 -6.36 5.10 -15.61
N ALA A 279 -7.36 5.96 -15.85
CA ALA A 279 -8.38 5.75 -16.89
C ALA A 279 -9.02 4.34 -16.86
N GLY A 280 -9.45 3.89 -15.67
CA GLY A 280 -10.10 2.57 -15.49
C GLY A 280 -9.15 1.36 -15.46
N LYS A 281 -7.86 1.56 -15.74
CA LYS A 281 -6.81 0.54 -15.64
C LYS A 281 -6.02 0.72 -14.35
N ALA A 282 -5.48 -0.37 -13.83
CA ALA A 282 -4.54 -0.33 -12.71
C ALA A 282 -3.29 -1.15 -13.09
N GLU A 283 -2.12 -0.52 -13.03
CA GLU A 283 -0.86 -1.18 -13.36
C GLU A 283 0.06 -1.18 -12.13
N MET A 284 0.58 -2.35 -11.78
CA MET A 284 1.59 -2.51 -10.74
C MET A 284 2.96 -2.67 -11.37
N GLN A 285 3.85 -1.71 -11.12
CA GLN A 285 5.27 -1.88 -11.39
C GLN A 285 5.90 -2.75 -10.30
N ILE A 286 6.57 -3.82 -10.72
CA ILE A 286 7.23 -4.79 -9.85
C ILE A 286 8.71 -4.75 -10.18
N LEU A 287 9.48 -4.06 -9.34
CA LEU A 287 10.92 -3.98 -9.49
C LEU A 287 11.58 -4.95 -8.53
N VAL A 288 12.45 -5.82 -9.06
CA VAL A 288 13.09 -6.87 -8.28
C VAL A 288 14.62 -6.87 -8.42
N ALA A 289 15.31 -7.34 -7.38
CA ALA A 289 16.73 -7.69 -7.47
C ALA A 289 16.90 -8.92 -8.37
N LYS A 290 17.61 -8.74 -9.49
CA LYS A 290 17.70 -9.70 -10.59
C LYS A 290 18.15 -11.09 -10.14
N ASP A 291 19.10 -11.15 -9.21
CA ASP A 291 19.73 -12.42 -8.81
C ASP A 291 18.95 -13.14 -7.70
N ILE A 292 18.03 -12.44 -7.03
CA ILE A 292 17.12 -13.02 -6.01
C ILE A 292 15.84 -13.53 -6.69
N ILE A 293 15.25 -12.69 -7.54
CA ILE A 293 14.01 -12.98 -8.28
C ILE A 293 14.33 -12.90 -9.77
N PRO A 294 14.74 -14.02 -10.40
CA PRO A 294 15.19 -14.02 -11.80
C PRO A 294 14.05 -13.88 -12.81
N ASP A 295 12.82 -14.22 -12.41
CA ASP A 295 11.60 -14.37 -13.20
C ASP A 295 10.46 -13.40 -12.77
N PRO A 296 10.67 -12.07 -12.79
CA PRO A 296 9.66 -11.11 -12.36
C PRO A 296 8.37 -11.14 -13.20
N GLU A 297 8.42 -11.60 -14.45
CA GLU A 297 7.25 -11.79 -15.30
C GLU A 297 6.33 -12.89 -14.76
N PHE A 298 6.90 -13.96 -14.18
CA PHE A 298 6.11 -15.00 -13.53
C PHE A 298 5.49 -14.49 -12.23
N LEU A 299 6.27 -13.77 -11.42
CA LEU A 299 5.75 -13.08 -10.23
C LEU A 299 4.60 -12.12 -10.57
N ALA A 300 4.71 -11.36 -11.66
CA ALA A 300 3.62 -10.49 -12.14
C ALA A 300 2.36 -11.29 -12.46
N LYS A 301 2.50 -12.42 -13.17
CA LYS A 301 1.38 -13.34 -13.44
C LYS A 301 0.77 -13.90 -12.16
N CYS A 302 1.57 -14.18 -11.12
CA CYS A 302 1.02 -14.63 -9.83
C CYS A 302 0.04 -13.60 -9.22
N PHE A 303 0.33 -12.31 -9.32
CA PHE A 303 -0.60 -11.27 -8.88
C PHE A 303 -1.83 -11.13 -9.77
N GLU A 304 -1.68 -11.29 -11.09
CA GLU A 304 -2.80 -11.30 -12.04
C GLU A 304 -3.75 -12.48 -11.79
N TYR A 305 -3.19 -13.68 -11.60
CA TYR A 305 -3.97 -14.87 -11.23
C TYR A 305 -4.66 -14.73 -9.89
N ALA A 306 -4.03 -14.10 -8.89
CA ALA A 306 -4.67 -13.84 -7.60
C ALA A 306 -5.96 -13.01 -7.75
N LEU A 307 -5.95 -11.94 -8.57
CA LEU A 307 -7.18 -11.18 -8.82
C LEU A 307 -8.21 -11.99 -9.60
N LEU A 308 -7.77 -12.74 -10.61
CA LEU A 308 -8.65 -13.58 -11.43
C LEU A 308 -9.39 -14.62 -10.57
N GLU A 309 -8.67 -15.32 -9.69
CA GLU A 309 -9.25 -16.33 -8.81
C GLU A 309 -10.22 -15.73 -7.78
N MET A 310 -9.88 -14.56 -7.23
CA MET A 310 -10.81 -13.83 -6.37
C MET A 310 -12.08 -13.46 -7.15
N LYS A 311 -11.96 -12.94 -8.36
CA LYS A 311 -13.09 -12.60 -9.24
C LYS A 311 -13.97 -13.82 -9.53
N GLU A 312 -13.36 -14.94 -9.89
CA GLU A 312 -14.09 -16.18 -10.15
C GLU A 312 -14.82 -16.68 -8.90
N ALA A 313 -14.20 -16.60 -7.73
CA ALA A 313 -14.83 -16.97 -6.47
C ALA A 313 -16.09 -16.12 -6.21
N VAL A 314 -16.03 -14.79 -6.41
CA VAL A 314 -17.22 -13.91 -6.29
C VAL A 314 -18.32 -14.30 -7.26
N LEU A 315 -17.97 -14.59 -8.52
CA LEU A 315 -18.95 -14.95 -9.54
C LEU A 315 -19.61 -16.31 -9.27
N ARG A 316 -18.90 -17.26 -8.63
CA ARG A 316 -19.48 -18.53 -8.19
C ARG A 316 -20.45 -18.32 -7.02
N THR A 317 -20.09 -17.49 -6.04
CA THR A 317 -20.97 -17.19 -4.89
C THR A 317 -22.25 -16.45 -5.30
N ASN A 318 -22.20 -15.55 -6.29
CA ASN A 318 -23.40 -14.82 -6.74
C ASN A 318 -24.37 -15.67 -7.58
N LYS A 319 -23.95 -16.85 -8.04
CA LYS A 319 -24.78 -17.78 -8.81
C LYS A 319 -25.44 -18.85 -7.94
N ALA A 320 -24.97 -19.02 -6.71
CA ALA A 320 -25.50 -19.96 -5.72
C ALA A 320 -26.56 -19.27 -4.86
#